data_AF-A0A657ES49-F1
#
_entry.id   AF-A0A657ES49-F1
#
_cell.length_a   1.000
_cell.length_b   1.000
_cell.length_c   1.000
_cell.angle_alpha   90.00
_cell.angle_beta   90.00
_cell.angle_gamma   90.00
#
_symmetry.space_group_name_H-M   'P 1'
#
loop_
_entity.id
_entity.type
_entity.pdbx_description
1 polymer ?
#
loop_
_entity_poly.entity_id
_entity_poly.type
_entity_poly.pdbx_seq_one_letter_code
_entity_poly.pdbx_strand_id
1 'polypeptide(L)'
;MACTLAITSQANAATNDISGQTYNTFHHYNDATYADDVYYDGYVGWNNYAADSYYNGDIYPVINNATVNGVISTYYLDDGISTNTNANSLTIKNSTIHGMIYSECMTTDCADRADDYYHDRLALTVDNSTIDDNYEHYTYNGTYNNAADTHVVNVFNIGTAITLDQEVDLSISNNSHVAGITLTQGYEWEDIDDNTVSTGVNSSEVFNNTITVKDSTVTSGSWTDEGTTGWFGNTGNASDYNGKGWNADDIALAVIAHPAADNAMQTTATFDNSTLMGDVFFSSNFDENFFPHGRDSYRDADGDVDTNGWDGTDRLDLTLNNGSKWVGAAMSAHQIGVDTDDDGVNDSYTYGINTEATATLIDIAANSLWPSSTVGVENSDSEYSEFDHIIGNEVYQSGLFNVTLNTGSQWDTTKTSLIDTLSINSGSTVNVADSTLISDSISLTGLSALNINEDGHVATDSLTVDNSTVTISDEVSAGWAVGDAALYANNIKVTNDGILNVGNTAANALQVDTLNLTSTTDTSGNIHAGVFNIESNRFVLDADLTNDRTNDTTKSNYGYGLIAMNSDGHLTINGNGDNDNTASIEAGQNEVDNNGDHVA
;
A
#
# COMPACT_ATOMS: atom_id res chain seq x y z
N MET A 1 -38.39 26.47 -5.25
CA MET A 1 -38.71 25.26 -4.45
C MET A 1 -37.47 24.39 -4.17
N ALA A 2 -36.26 24.72 -4.67
CA ALA A 2 -35.00 24.10 -4.25
C ALA A 2 -34.33 24.79 -3.03
N CYS A 3 -34.67 26.05 -2.73
CA CYS A 3 -34.17 26.77 -1.54
C CYS A 3 -35.04 26.58 -0.29
N THR A 4 -35.96 25.61 -0.28
CA THR A 4 -36.87 25.38 0.87
C THR A 4 -36.63 24.00 1.53
N LEU A 5 -35.80 23.15 0.93
CA LEU A 5 -35.40 21.86 1.49
C LEU A 5 -34.15 21.94 2.40
N ALA A 6 -33.38 23.03 2.32
CA ALA A 6 -32.19 23.25 3.16
C ALA A 6 -32.49 23.86 4.54
N ILE A 7 -33.73 24.26 4.81
CA ILE A 7 -34.11 24.97 6.06
C ILE A 7 -34.88 24.05 7.03
N THR A 8 -35.38 22.90 6.57
CA THR A 8 -36.16 21.98 7.41
C THR A 8 -35.34 20.91 8.14
N SER A 9 -34.04 20.77 7.88
CA SER A 9 -33.14 19.91 8.70
C SER A 9 -32.46 20.66 9.86
N GLN A 10 -32.38 21.99 9.82
CA GLN A 10 -31.71 22.78 10.86
C GLN A 10 -32.53 22.97 12.15
N ALA A 11 -33.81 22.61 12.17
CA ALA A 11 -34.69 22.93 13.30
C ALA A 11 -34.60 21.94 14.49
N ASN A 12 -33.90 20.81 14.34
CA ASN A 12 -33.72 19.82 15.42
C ASN A 12 -32.26 19.70 15.92
N ALA A 13 -31.28 20.42 15.34
CA ALA A 13 -29.86 20.37 15.71
C ALA A 13 -29.53 21.09 17.04
N ALA A 14 -30.50 21.33 17.93
CA ALA A 14 -30.36 22.35 18.98
C ALA A 14 -29.81 21.85 20.33
N THR A 15 -29.56 20.55 20.53
CA THR A 15 -29.06 20.02 21.83
C THR A 15 -27.72 19.30 21.76
N ASN A 16 -27.37 18.66 20.65
CA ASN A 16 -26.12 17.92 20.46
C ASN A 16 -25.13 18.58 19.46
N ASP A 17 -25.43 19.79 18.96
CA ASP A 17 -24.48 20.58 18.17
C ASP A 17 -23.41 21.21 19.08
N ILE A 18 -22.16 20.79 18.86
CA ILE A 18 -20.99 21.23 19.62
C ILE A 18 -20.22 22.37 18.92
N SER A 19 -20.74 22.90 17.82
CA SER A 19 -20.06 23.93 17.03
C SER A 19 -19.72 25.16 17.87
N GLY A 20 -18.48 25.65 17.75
CA GLY A 20 -18.00 26.80 18.52
C GLY A 20 -17.54 26.51 19.95
N GLN A 21 -17.57 25.24 20.39
CA GLN A 21 -17.33 24.86 21.78
C GLN A 21 -16.07 24.01 21.95
N THR A 22 -15.60 23.93 23.20
CA THR A 22 -14.72 22.84 23.64
C THR A 22 -15.59 21.72 24.20
N TYR A 23 -15.41 20.51 23.70
CA TYR A 23 -16.18 19.32 24.07
C TYR A 23 -15.25 18.20 24.53
N ASN A 24 -15.62 17.48 25.58
CA ASN A 24 -14.89 16.30 26.02
C ASN A 24 -15.81 15.10 25.82
N THR A 25 -15.27 13.99 25.34
CA THR A 25 -16.10 12.79 25.09
C THR A 25 -16.18 11.89 26.32
N PHE A 26 -15.34 12.13 27.33
CA PHE A 26 -15.34 11.41 28.59
C PHE A 26 -15.65 12.34 29.76
N HIS A 27 -16.49 11.84 30.66
CA HIS A 27 -16.90 12.53 31.88
C HIS A 27 -16.85 11.58 33.07
N HIS A 28 -16.41 12.08 34.23
CA HIS A 28 -16.51 11.33 35.48
C HIS A 28 -17.56 12.00 36.35
N TYR A 29 -18.54 11.21 36.79
CA TYR A 29 -19.55 11.67 37.73
C TYR A 29 -19.45 10.88 39.03
N ASN A 30 -19.72 11.55 40.15
CA ASN A 30 -19.84 10.94 41.48
C ASN A 30 -20.74 11.84 42.33
N ASP A 31 -22.04 11.71 42.15
CA ASP A 31 -23.03 12.54 42.85
C ASP A 31 -24.30 11.76 43.22
N ALA A 32 -25.36 12.46 43.65
CA ALA A 32 -26.60 11.81 44.07
C ALA A 32 -27.44 11.25 42.91
N THR A 33 -27.10 11.61 41.68
CA THR A 33 -27.82 11.30 40.44
C THR A 33 -27.08 10.28 39.57
N TYR A 34 -25.75 10.25 39.62
CA TYR A 34 -24.89 9.35 38.86
C TYR A 34 -24.08 8.44 39.78
N ALA A 35 -23.83 7.20 39.34
CA ALA A 35 -22.88 6.33 40.02
C ALA A 35 -21.46 6.91 39.91
N ASP A 36 -20.56 6.54 40.84
CA ASP A 36 -19.13 6.88 40.76
C ASP A 36 -18.51 6.09 39.60
N ASP A 37 -18.57 6.65 38.38
CA ASP A 37 -18.16 5.99 37.15
C ASP A 37 -17.80 6.98 36.03
N VAL A 38 -17.16 6.47 34.97
CA VAL A 38 -16.87 7.21 33.74
C VAL A 38 -17.98 6.98 32.73
N TYR A 39 -18.43 8.08 32.12
CA TYR A 39 -19.45 8.13 31.09
C TYR A 39 -18.82 8.63 29.80
N TYR A 40 -19.24 8.03 28.69
CA TYR A 40 -18.78 8.36 27.35
C TYR A 40 -19.92 9.01 26.56
N ASP A 41 -19.71 10.25 26.14
CA ASP A 41 -20.64 11.08 25.39
C ASP A 41 -20.03 11.43 24.01
N GLY A 42 -19.34 10.47 23.37
CA GLY A 42 -18.63 10.69 22.11
C GLY A 42 -19.33 10.16 20.86
N TYR A 43 -20.56 9.64 20.95
CA TYR A 43 -21.22 9.04 19.79
C TYR A 43 -21.82 10.09 18.87
N VAL A 44 -21.60 9.94 17.57
CA VAL A 44 -22.17 10.80 16.53
C VAL A 44 -23.52 10.25 16.09
N GLY A 45 -24.51 11.13 15.96
CA GLY A 45 -25.84 10.74 15.49
C GLY A 45 -26.73 11.92 15.14
N TRP A 46 -27.67 11.70 14.22
CA TRP A 46 -28.58 12.73 13.71
C TRP A 46 -29.69 13.12 14.69
N ASN A 47 -29.94 12.29 15.70
CA ASN A 47 -30.96 12.52 16.72
C ASN A 47 -30.44 12.18 18.11
N ASN A 48 -31.14 12.61 19.15
CA ASN A 48 -30.88 12.22 20.54
C ASN A 48 -32.24 11.85 21.17
N TYR A 49 -32.71 10.62 20.90
CA TYR A 49 -33.99 10.14 21.43
C TYR A 49 -33.76 8.93 22.34
N ALA A 50 -33.84 9.16 23.66
CA ALA A 50 -33.79 8.16 24.73
C ALA A 50 -32.51 7.29 24.78
N ALA A 51 -32.19 6.80 25.98
CA ALA A 51 -30.90 6.20 26.32
C ALA A 51 -30.52 4.91 25.55
N ASP A 52 -31.45 4.32 24.79
CA ASP A 52 -31.31 2.98 24.18
C ASP A 52 -31.77 2.92 22.71
N SER A 53 -31.65 4.02 21.93
CA SER A 53 -32.07 4.01 20.52
C SER A 53 -30.91 3.82 19.55
N TYR A 54 -31.16 3.08 18.47
CA TYR A 54 -30.33 2.94 17.26
C TYR A 54 -29.83 4.27 16.66
N TYR A 55 -30.42 5.40 17.03
CA TYR A 55 -30.15 6.73 16.47
C TYR A 55 -29.51 7.69 17.46
N ASN A 56 -29.02 7.22 18.61
CA ASN A 56 -28.59 8.11 19.67
C ASN A 56 -27.21 8.72 19.37
N GLY A 57 -27.16 10.04 19.22
CA GLY A 57 -25.94 10.80 19.07
C GLY A 57 -25.79 11.88 20.14
N ASP A 58 -24.67 11.84 20.86
CA ASP A 58 -24.20 12.89 21.77
C ASP A 58 -23.68 14.10 21.00
N ILE A 59 -23.17 13.85 19.78
CA ILE A 59 -22.57 14.84 18.89
C ILE A 59 -23.33 14.86 17.56
N TYR A 60 -23.74 16.06 17.15
CA TYR A 60 -24.32 16.26 15.81
C TYR A 60 -23.25 16.05 14.72
N PRO A 61 -23.54 15.37 13.59
CA PRO A 61 -22.52 14.93 12.63
C PRO A 61 -21.86 16.04 11.79
N VAL A 62 -22.21 17.30 12.03
CA VAL A 62 -21.57 18.46 11.40
C VAL A 62 -20.90 19.29 12.48
N ILE A 63 -19.62 19.01 12.72
CA ILE A 63 -18.79 19.67 13.72
C ILE A 63 -18.09 20.85 13.05
N ASN A 64 -18.31 22.07 13.55
CA ASN A 64 -17.68 23.26 12.98
C ASN A 64 -17.12 24.21 14.04
N ASN A 65 -15.87 24.62 13.87
CA ASN A 65 -15.17 25.55 14.77
C ASN A 65 -15.19 25.06 16.24
N ALA A 66 -15.00 23.77 16.45
CA ALA A 66 -14.98 23.14 17.77
C ALA A 66 -13.57 22.65 18.14
N THR A 67 -13.33 22.47 19.43
CA THR A 67 -12.20 21.71 19.95
C THR A 67 -12.74 20.49 20.68
N VAL A 68 -12.43 19.29 20.22
CA VAL A 68 -12.89 18.06 20.89
C VAL A 68 -11.68 17.38 21.53
N ASN A 69 -11.81 16.97 22.78
CA ASN A 69 -10.81 16.12 23.45
C ASN A 69 -11.44 14.76 23.72
N GLY A 70 -10.90 13.72 23.09
CA GLY A 70 -11.38 12.36 23.24
C GLY A 70 -11.66 11.67 21.91
N VAL A 71 -12.49 10.63 22.00
CA VAL A 71 -12.81 9.74 20.87
C VAL A 71 -14.20 10.07 20.37
N ILE A 72 -14.32 10.35 19.08
CA ILE A 72 -15.59 10.55 18.40
C ILE A 72 -15.93 9.24 17.70
N SER A 73 -17.02 8.59 18.12
CA SER A 73 -17.45 7.33 17.51
C SER A 73 -18.56 7.54 16.49
N THR A 74 -18.39 7.03 15.27
CA THR A 74 -19.43 7.01 14.24
C THR A 74 -20.40 5.83 14.39
N TYR A 75 -20.37 5.12 15.53
CA TYR A 75 -21.03 3.82 15.67
C TYR A 75 -22.52 3.84 15.30
N TYR A 76 -23.24 4.91 15.65
CA TYR A 76 -24.68 5.09 15.42
C TYR A 76 -25.04 5.96 14.20
N LEU A 77 -24.07 6.30 13.34
CA LEU A 77 -24.38 7.02 12.09
C LEU A 77 -25.11 6.15 11.09
N ASP A 78 -24.71 4.89 11.02
CA ASP A 78 -25.35 3.85 10.23
C ASP A 78 -25.82 2.72 11.14
N ASP A 79 -27.10 2.43 11.06
CA ASP A 79 -27.78 1.41 11.83
C ASP A 79 -27.95 0.09 11.06
N GLY A 80 -27.58 0.04 9.78
CA GLY A 80 -27.71 -1.13 8.93
C GLY A 80 -29.15 -1.51 8.59
N ILE A 81 -30.14 -0.64 8.85
CA ILE A 81 -31.55 -0.93 8.51
C ILE A 81 -32.01 -0.18 7.26
N SER A 82 -32.63 -0.91 6.32
CA SER A 82 -33.16 -0.37 5.05
C SER A 82 -34.15 0.80 5.14
N THR A 83 -34.69 1.08 6.32
CA THR A 83 -35.64 2.19 6.54
C THR A 83 -34.99 3.45 7.10
N ASN A 84 -33.70 3.40 7.47
CA ASN A 84 -32.96 4.58 7.87
C ASN A 84 -32.82 5.52 6.67
N THR A 85 -33.01 6.81 6.93
CA THR A 85 -32.89 7.88 5.93
C THR A 85 -31.90 8.95 6.36
N ASN A 86 -31.24 8.74 7.49
CA ASN A 86 -30.13 9.56 7.94
C ASN A 86 -28.92 9.25 7.07
N ALA A 87 -28.10 10.26 6.80
CA ALA A 87 -26.88 10.04 6.04
C ALA A 87 -25.80 9.39 6.94
N ASN A 88 -25.13 8.33 6.46
CA ASN A 88 -23.90 7.87 7.09
C ASN A 88 -22.75 8.85 6.78
N SER A 89 -22.73 10.01 7.45
CA SER A 89 -21.77 11.07 7.15
C SER A 89 -21.36 11.87 8.38
N LEU A 90 -20.06 12.13 8.51
CA LEU A 90 -19.47 13.00 9.52
C LEU A 90 -18.65 14.09 8.81
N THR A 91 -18.90 15.35 9.14
CA THR A 91 -18.13 16.50 8.64
C THR A 91 -17.48 17.24 9.79
N ILE A 92 -16.17 17.38 9.74
CA ILE A 92 -15.33 18.13 10.68
C ILE A 92 -14.74 19.31 9.92
N LYS A 93 -15.09 20.52 10.34
CA LYS A 93 -14.69 21.75 9.64
C LYS A 93 -14.11 22.79 10.59
N ASN A 94 -13.02 23.45 10.22
CA ASN A 94 -12.37 24.49 11.03
C ASN A 94 -12.13 24.08 12.50
N SER A 95 -11.91 22.79 12.77
CA SER A 95 -11.94 22.24 14.13
C SER A 95 -10.62 21.56 14.47
N THR A 96 -10.41 21.33 15.77
CA THR A 96 -9.27 20.56 16.27
C THR A 96 -9.81 19.42 17.12
N ILE A 97 -9.46 18.19 16.76
CA ILE A 97 -9.80 16.99 17.49
C ILE A 97 -8.50 16.47 18.10
N HIS A 98 -8.38 16.60 19.42
CA HIS A 98 -7.34 15.95 20.19
C HIS A 98 -7.84 14.55 20.52
N GLY A 99 -7.41 13.56 19.75
CA GLY A 99 -7.87 12.17 19.84
C GLY A 99 -8.25 11.60 18.48
N MET A 100 -9.30 10.80 18.46
CA MET A 100 -9.55 9.87 17.36
C MET A 100 -10.98 9.96 16.83
N ILE A 101 -11.14 9.66 15.55
CA ILE A 101 -12.40 9.26 14.94
C ILE A 101 -12.40 7.73 14.88
N TYR A 102 -13.39 7.10 15.49
CA TYR A 102 -13.49 5.65 15.60
C TYR A 102 -14.84 5.18 15.08
N SER A 103 -14.96 3.99 14.50
CA SER A 103 -16.25 3.50 14.00
C SER A 103 -16.95 2.46 14.87
N GLU A 104 -16.24 1.87 15.82
CA GLU A 104 -16.81 0.84 16.68
C GLU A 104 -17.41 1.42 17.97
N CYS A 105 -18.00 0.52 18.75
CA CYS A 105 -18.58 0.80 20.04
C CYS A 105 -17.49 1.07 21.09
N MET A 106 -17.67 2.13 21.89
CA MET A 106 -16.75 2.55 22.96
C MET A 106 -17.17 2.11 24.37
N THR A 107 -18.34 1.46 24.49
CA THR A 107 -18.95 1.08 25.77
C THR A 107 -19.39 -0.39 25.75
N THR A 108 -19.81 -0.97 26.87
CA THR A 108 -20.26 -2.38 26.88
C THR A 108 -21.67 -2.59 26.36
N ASP A 109 -22.49 -1.54 26.33
CA ASP A 109 -23.95 -1.64 26.20
C ASP A 109 -24.46 -1.02 24.88
N CYS A 110 -23.66 -1.07 23.81
CA CYS A 110 -24.14 -0.60 22.52
C CYS A 110 -25.28 -1.50 21.98
N ALA A 111 -26.31 -0.88 21.42
CA ALA A 111 -27.29 -1.61 20.62
C ALA A 111 -26.59 -2.19 19.37
N ASP A 112 -26.80 -3.47 19.11
CA ASP A 112 -26.28 -4.15 17.92
C ASP A 112 -26.72 -3.41 16.65
N ARG A 113 -25.83 -3.29 15.66
CA ARG A 113 -26.22 -2.88 14.31
C ARG A 113 -27.11 -3.94 13.68
N ALA A 114 -27.98 -3.56 12.75
CA ALA A 114 -28.76 -4.55 12.03
C ALA A 114 -27.87 -5.30 11.03
N ASP A 115 -28.05 -6.61 11.00
CA ASP A 115 -27.26 -7.59 10.26
C ASP A 115 -27.79 -7.81 8.82
N ASP A 116 -28.40 -6.77 8.25
CA ASP A 116 -29.21 -6.89 7.01
C ASP A 116 -28.43 -6.44 5.75
N TYR A 117 -27.11 -6.28 5.81
CA TYR A 117 -26.23 -5.84 4.71
C TYR A 117 -26.63 -4.51 4.03
N TYR A 118 -27.32 -3.61 4.74
CA TYR A 118 -27.68 -2.27 4.24
C TYR A 118 -26.70 -1.17 4.69
N HIS A 119 -25.45 -1.53 4.93
CA HIS A 119 -24.46 -0.56 5.36
C HIS A 119 -24.16 0.42 4.23
N ASP A 120 -24.41 1.70 4.50
CA ASP A 120 -24.02 2.78 3.61
C ASP A 120 -22.54 3.09 3.91
N ARG A 121 -21.75 3.34 2.87
CA ARG A 121 -20.37 3.81 3.04
C ARG A 121 -20.31 5.13 3.83
N LEU A 122 -19.42 5.21 4.83
CA LEU A 122 -19.26 6.43 5.63
C LEU A 122 -18.66 7.55 4.78
N ALA A 123 -19.41 8.65 4.61
CA ALA A 123 -18.86 9.88 4.05
C ALA A 123 -18.20 10.74 5.15
N LEU A 124 -16.88 10.62 5.31
CA LEU A 124 -16.10 11.36 6.30
C LEU A 124 -15.37 12.54 5.64
N THR A 125 -15.62 13.76 6.11
CA THR A 125 -14.95 14.98 5.61
C THR A 125 -14.17 15.68 6.72
N VAL A 126 -12.87 15.94 6.48
CA VAL A 126 -11.98 16.73 7.33
C VAL A 126 -11.51 17.97 6.55
N ASP A 127 -12.13 19.10 6.80
CA ASP A 127 -11.94 20.35 6.04
C ASP A 127 -11.32 21.44 6.93
N ASN A 128 -10.12 21.90 6.58
CA ASN A 128 -9.37 22.91 7.34
C ASN A 128 -9.33 22.60 8.85
N SER A 129 -9.01 21.35 9.18
CA SER A 129 -9.11 20.83 10.54
C SER A 129 -7.88 19.99 10.90
N THR A 130 -7.64 19.84 12.20
CA THR A 130 -6.56 19.00 12.73
C THR A 130 -7.14 17.86 13.54
N ILE A 131 -6.65 16.64 13.32
CA ILE A 131 -6.91 15.46 14.16
C ILE A 131 -5.54 14.90 14.52
N ASP A 132 -5.15 15.05 15.77
CA ASP A 132 -3.74 14.91 16.19
C ASP A 132 -3.45 13.77 17.16
N ASP A 133 -4.37 12.81 17.32
CA ASP A 133 -4.31 11.54 18.10
C ASP A 133 -3.65 11.55 19.50
N ASN A 134 -3.28 12.72 20.02
CA ASN A 134 -2.59 12.92 21.29
C ASN A 134 -3.48 12.66 22.53
N TYR A 135 -4.75 12.30 22.34
CA TYR A 135 -5.63 11.98 23.46
C TYR A 135 -5.55 10.50 23.75
N GLU A 136 -4.65 10.15 24.65
CA GLU A 136 -4.27 8.78 24.99
C GLU A 136 -4.92 8.28 26.28
N HIS A 137 -5.21 9.21 27.18
CA HIS A 137 -5.67 8.93 28.53
C HIS A 137 -6.71 9.95 29.01
N TYR A 138 -7.84 9.47 29.51
CA TYR A 138 -8.74 10.27 30.33
C TYR A 138 -8.42 10.06 31.82
N THR A 139 -7.82 11.07 32.46
CA THR A 139 -7.49 11.03 33.89
C THR A 139 -8.60 11.68 34.73
N TYR A 140 -9.06 11.00 35.78
CA TYR A 140 -10.10 11.49 36.68
C TYR A 140 -9.81 11.17 38.15
N ASN A 141 -10.49 11.90 39.05
CA ASN A 141 -10.38 11.69 40.50
C ASN A 141 -11.60 10.92 41.01
N GLY A 142 -11.42 9.63 41.27
CA GLY A 142 -12.45 8.73 41.80
C GLY A 142 -12.25 8.42 43.29
N THR A 143 -12.91 7.35 43.75
CA THR A 143 -12.67 6.81 45.09
C THR A 143 -12.28 5.34 45.08
N TYR A 144 -11.14 5.00 45.68
CA TYR A 144 -10.76 3.61 45.97
C TYR A 144 -10.79 3.40 47.49
N ASN A 145 -11.55 2.40 47.94
CA ASN A 145 -11.69 2.07 49.37
C ASN A 145 -12.07 3.27 50.26
N ASN A 146 -12.96 4.15 49.78
CA ASN A 146 -13.41 5.39 50.44
C ASN A 146 -12.33 6.47 50.63
N ALA A 147 -11.24 6.44 49.85
CA ALA A 147 -10.24 7.51 49.77
C ALA A 147 -10.20 8.08 48.36
N ALA A 148 -9.86 9.37 48.24
CA ALA A 148 -9.62 9.99 46.94
C ALA A 148 -8.44 9.28 46.24
N ASP A 149 -8.66 8.87 44.99
CA ASP A 149 -7.68 8.16 44.18
C ASP A 149 -7.74 8.67 42.73
N THR A 150 -6.62 8.55 42.01
CA THR A 150 -6.53 8.97 40.61
C THR A 150 -6.63 7.74 39.72
N HIS A 151 -7.57 7.79 38.78
CA HIS A 151 -7.86 6.70 37.85
C HIS A 151 -7.69 7.18 36.41
N VAL A 152 -7.52 6.22 35.50
CA VAL A 152 -7.29 6.49 34.08
C VAL A 152 -8.14 5.55 33.24
N VAL A 153 -8.77 6.09 32.20
CA VAL A 153 -9.28 5.32 31.07
C VAL A 153 -8.29 5.48 29.92
N ASN A 154 -7.71 4.38 29.47
CA ASN A 154 -6.75 4.36 28.38
C ASN A 154 -7.49 4.23 27.05
N VAL A 155 -7.06 5.00 26.06
CA VAL A 155 -7.54 4.89 24.67
C VAL A 155 -6.40 4.81 23.65
N PHE A 156 -5.13 5.02 24.03
CA PHE A 156 -3.97 5.01 23.12
C PHE A 156 -3.84 3.77 22.21
N ASN A 157 -4.42 2.63 22.58
CA ASN A 157 -4.26 1.36 21.87
C ASN A 157 -5.44 1.00 20.95
N ILE A 158 -6.38 1.92 20.71
CA ILE A 158 -7.54 1.66 19.83
C ILE A 158 -7.31 2.12 18.38
N GLY A 159 -6.14 2.71 18.07
CA GLY A 159 -5.70 3.03 16.72
C GLY A 159 -5.18 4.45 16.55
N THR A 160 -5.16 4.93 15.31
CA THR A 160 -4.64 6.25 14.92
C THR A 160 -5.74 7.32 14.90
N ALA A 161 -5.44 8.55 14.46
CA ALA A 161 -6.40 9.66 14.42
C ALA A 161 -7.73 9.33 13.72
N ILE A 162 -7.70 8.47 12.70
CA ILE A 162 -8.91 7.96 12.04
C ILE A 162 -8.77 6.43 11.99
N THR A 163 -9.57 5.71 12.77
CA THR A 163 -9.63 4.25 12.76
C THR A 163 -11.05 3.78 12.44
N LEU A 164 -11.23 3.13 11.30
CA LEU A 164 -12.53 2.77 10.77
C LEU A 164 -12.57 1.30 10.37
N ASP A 165 -13.56 0.61 10.92
CA ASP A 165 -13.97 -0.77 10.71
C ASP A 165 -15.28 -0.82 9.89
N GLN A 166 -15.32 -0.03 8.82
CA GLN A 166 -16.43 0.07 7.87
C GLN A 166 -15.94 0.71 6.56
N GLU A 167 -16.69 0.53 5.47
CA GLU A 167 -16.39 1.20 4.20
C GLU A 167 -16.39 2.73 4.38
N VAL A 168 -15.45 3.43 3.73
CA VAL A 168 -15.35 4.91 3.82
C VAL A 168 -15.12 5.63 2.49
N ASP A 169 -15.80 6.76 2.32
CA ASP A 169 -15.43 7.88 1.44
C ASP A 169 -14.80 9.00 2.29
N LEU A 170 -13.48 8.96 2.44
CA LEU A 170 -12.72 9.91 3.24
C LEU A 170 -12.19 11.07 2.37
N SER A 171 -12.58 12.30 2.72
CA SER A 171 -12.06 13.52 2.10
C SER A 171 -11.35 14.40 3.13
N ILE A 172 -10.04 14.61 2.94
CA ILE A 172 -9.21 15.50 3.76
C ILE A 172 -8.80 16.68 2.89
N SER A 173 -9.15 17.90 3.26
CA SER A 173 -8.93 19.08 2.39
C SER A 173 -8.65 20.39 3.11
N ASN A 174 -8.14 21.36 2.35
CA ASN A 174 -7.99 22.76 2.76
C ASN A 174 -7.05 22.96 3.96
N ASN A 175 -5.81 22.49 3.87
CA ASN A 175 -4.80 22.58 4.93
C ASN A 175 -5.23 21.84 6.21
N SER A 176 -5.83 20.67 6.04
CA SER A 176 -6.07 19.75 7.14
C SER A 176 -4.80 18.98 7.51
N HIS A 177 -4.73 18.54 8.77
CA HIS A 177 -3.64 17.74 9.31
C HIS A 177 -4.22 16.54 10.05
N VAL A 178 -3.88 15.32 9.63
CA VAL A 178 -4.39 14.07 10.23
C VAL A 178 -3.21 13.17 10.60
N ALA A 179 -3.24 12.66 11.83
CA ALA A 179 -2.22 11.81 12.43
C ALA A 179 -2.55 10.32 12.28
N GLY A 180 -2.27 9.76 11.11
CA GLY A 180 -2.57 8.37 10.80
C GLY A 180 -4.02 8.11 10.38
N ILE A 181 -4.18 7.11 9.51
CA ILE A 181 -5.45 6.58 9.05
C ILE A 181 -5.34 5.06 9.11
N THR A 182 -6.33 4.39 9.67
CA THR A 182 -6.43 2.94 9.73
C THR A 182 -7.80 2.51 9.25
N LEU A 183 -7.83 1.69 8.21
CA LEU A 183 -9.03 1.10 7.66
C LEU A 183 -8.95 -0.42 7.83
N THR A 184 -9.93 -0.99 8.51
CA THR A 184 -10.12 -2.44 8.69
C THR A 184 -11.43 -2.85 8.03
N GLN A 185 -11.47 -4.09 7.54
CA GLN A 185 -12.69 -4.69 7.01
C GLN A 185 -13.55 -5.25 8.17
N GLY A 186 -14.53 -4.47 8.60
CA GLY A 186 -15.35 -4.80 9.78
C GLY A 186 -16.55 -5.71 9.52
N TYR A 187 -16.84 -5.99 8.27
CA TYR A 187 -17.88 -6.93 7.85
C TYR A 187 -17.54 -7.48 6.46
N GLU A 188 -18.24 -8.54 6.11
CA GLU A 188 -18.09 -9.28 4.85
C GLU A 188 -19.46 -9.52 4.22
N TRP A 189 -19.51 -10.23 3.10
CA TRP A 189 -20.74 -10.78 2.53
C TRP A 189 -20.60 -12.29 2.43
N GLU A 190 -21.04 -12.99 3.48
CA GLU A 190 -20.81 -14.42 3.64
C GLU A 190 -21.31 -15.26 2.44
N ASP A 191 -20.43 -16.09 1.90
CA ASP A 191 -20.68 -17.22 1.02
C ASP A 191 -20.70 -18.51 1.84
N ILE A 192 -21.91 -18.97 2.18
CA ILE A 192 -22.10 -20.19 2.99
C ILE A 192 -21.66 -21.48 2.27
N ASP A 193 -21.63 -21.49 0.92
CA ASP A 193 -21.38 -22.71 0.13
C ASP A 193 -20.14 -22.53 -0.76
N ASP A 194 -19.09 -23.32 -0.53
CA ASP A 194 -17.88 -23.26 -1.35
C ASP A 194 -18.00 -24.02 -2.70
N ASN A 195 -16.93 -23.98 -3.49
CA ASN A 195 -16.83 -24.68 -4.78
C ASN A 195 -16.85 -26.23 -4.68
N THR A 196 -16.93 -26.82 -3.49
CA THR A 196 -17.03 -28.28 -3.28
C THR A 196 -18.47 -28.78 -3.26
N VAL A 197 -19.44 -27.87 -3.30
CA VAL A 197 -20.87 -28.19 -3.43
C VAL A 197 -21.52 -27.47 -4.61
N SER A 198 -22.57 -28.06 -5.18
CA SER A 198 -23.20 -27.55 -6.40
C SER A 198 -23.95 -26.22 -6.24
N THR A 199 -24.14 -25.78 -5.00
CA THR A 199 -24.81 -24.54 -4.64
C THR A 199 -23.84 -23.39 -4.39
N GLY A 200 -22.53 -23.66 -4.37
CA GLY A 200 -21.54 -22.64 -4.07
C GLY A 200 -21.42 -21.57 -5.13
N VAL A 201 -21.29 -20.33 -4.69
CA VAL A 201 -21.33 -19.14 -5.53
C VAL A 201 -20.46 -18.03 -4.95
N ASN A 202 -19.38 -17.68 -5.66
CA ASN A 202 -18.57 -16.53 -5.30
C ASN A 202 -19.41 -15.26 -5.15
N SER A 203 -19.23 -14.56 -4.03
CA SER A 203 -19.77 -13.21 -3.85
C SER A 203 -19.21 -12.27 -4.91
N SER A 204 -20.04 -11.35 -5.42
CA SER A 204 -19.58 -10.28 -6.31
C SER A 204 -19.35 -8.96 -5.59
N GLU A 205 -19.56 -8.93 -4.28
CA GLU A 205 -19.40 -7.75 -3.46
C GLU A 205 -17.92 -7.48 -3.18
N VAL A 206 -17.62 -6.23 -2.87
CA VAL A 206 -16.26 -5.76 -2.59
C VAL A 206 -16.37 -4.71 -1.49
N PHE A 207 -15.56 -4.83 -0.44
CA PHE A 207 -15.46 -3.82 0.61
C PHE A 207 -14.61 -2.65 0.11
N ASN A 208 -15.25 -1.52 -0.21
CA ASN A 208 -14.64 -0.41 -0.93
C ASN A 208 -14.30 0.77 -0.04
N ASN A 209 -13.05 1.23 -0.14
CA ASN A 209 -12.60 2.46 0.50
C ASN A 209 -12.04 3.46 -0.52
N THR A 210 -12.35 4.73 -0.32
CA THR A 210 -11.79 5.83 -1.10
C THR A 210 -11.26 6.91 -0.17
N ILE A 211 -9.97 7.23 -0.29
CA ILE A 211 -9.32 8.32 0.42
C ILE A 211 -8.90 9.37 -0.60
N THR A 212 -9.31 10.62 -0.39
CA THR A 212 -8.87 11.78 -1.16
C THR A 212 -8.30 12.83 -0.22
N VAL A 213 -6.99 13.06 -0.31
CA VAL A 213 -6.27 14.09 0.45
C VAL A 213 -5.87 15.20 -0.51
N LYS A 214 -6.29 16.44 -0.23
CA LYS A 214 -6.03 17.58 -1.09
C LYS A 214 -5.52 18.78 -0.31
N ASP A 215 -4.44 19.39 -0.77
CA ASP A 215 -3.85 20.57 -0.13
C ASP A 215 -3.64 20.37 1.39
N SER A 216 -3.29 19.16 1.83
CA SER A 216 -3.33 18.74 3.24
C SER A 216 -2.18 17.79 3.60
N THR A 217 -2.05 17.44 4.88
CA THR A 217 -0.99 16.55 5.37
C THR A 217 -1.57 15.38 6.14
N VAL A 218 -1.07 14.17 5.86
CA VAL A 218 -1.25 12.99 6.70
C VAL A 218 0.13 12.59 7.22
N THR A 219 0.27 12.49 8.54
CA THR A 219 1.49 12.01 9.21
C THR A 219 1.27 10.62 9.79
N SER A 220 2.32 10.01 10.34
CA SER A 220 2.17 8.85 11.19
C SER A 220 1.27 9.17 12.39
N GLY A 221 0.50 8.18 12.81
CA GLY A 221 -0.22 8.17 14.07
C GLY A 221 0.44 7.24 15.09
N SER A 222 -0.09 7.21 16.30
CA SER A 222 0.40 6.32 17.35
C SER A 222 -0.54 5.14 17.57
N TRP A 223 0.06 3.96 17.81
CA TRP A 223 -0.59 2.76 18.33
C TRP A 223 -0.17 2.45 19.76
N THR A 224 0.78 3.21 20.31
CA THR A 224 1.36 3.00 21.63
C THR A 224 1.26 4.25 22.50
N ASP A 225 1.51 4.10 23.81
CA ASP A 225 1.48 5.23 24.74
C ASP A 225 2.73 6.12 24.58
N GLU A 226 2.56 7.25 23.87
CA GLU A 226 3.54 8.32 23.62
C GLU A 226 3.99 9.03 24.91
N GLY A 227 3.26 8.86 26.01
CA GLY A 227 3.68 9.30 27.35
C GLY A 227 4.81 8.45 27.94
N THR A 228 5.05 7.25 27.42
CA THR A 228 6.02 6.30 27.96
C THR A 228 7.22 6.01 27.05
N THR A 229 7.12 6.36 25.77
CA THR A 229 8.14 6.18 24.73
C THR A 229 8.53 7.56 24.14
N GLY A 230 9.62 7.65 23.34
CA GLY A 230 10.03 8.90 22.67
C GLY A 230 11.30 9.62 23.18
N TRP A 231 11.96 10.37 22.30
CA TRP A 231 13.19 11.13 22.59
C TRP A 231 12.88 12.48 23.25
N PHE A 232 13.39 12.71 24.47
CA PHE A 232 13.11 13.87 25.33
C PHE A 232 11.66 14.02 25.86
N GLY A 233 10.83 12.97 25.77
CA GLY A 233 9.45 13.00 26.28
C GLY A 233 8.55 13.92 25.45
N ASN A 234 8.49 13.65 24.14
CA ASN A 234 7.79 14.47 23.16
C ASN A 234 6.27 14.17 23.14
N THR A 235 5.58 14.45 24.25
CA THR A 235 4.15 14.09 24.47
C THR A 235 3.15 15.00 23.73
N GLY A 236 3.45 15.41 22.50
CA GLY A 236 2.61 16.39 21.78
C GLY A 236 2.68 16.30 20.26
N ASN A 237 3.24 15.22 19.72
CA ASN A 237 3.07 14.85 18.32
C ASN A 237 2.64 13.39 18.27
N ALA A 238 1.83 13.09 17.28
CA ALA A 238 1.21 11.81 17.02
C ALA A 238 2.12 10.58 16.95
N SER A 239 3.41 10.78 16.70
CA SER A 239 4.49 9.79 16.78
C SER A 239 5.75 10.44 16.18
N ASP A 240 6.94 10.06 16.65
CA ASP A 240 8.18 10.41 15.97
C ASP A 240 8.54 9.40 14.88
N TYR A 241 8.28 9.76 13.62
CA TYR A 241 8.74 8.97 12.49
C TYR A 241 10.25 8.72 12.58
N ASN A 242 10.63 7.49 12.93
CA ASN A 242 12.03 7.17 13.26
C ASN A 242 12.81 6.63 12.04
N GLY A 243 12.07 6.23 10.98
CA GLY A 243 12.61 5.80 9.69
C GLY A 243 13.46 4.53 9.74
N LYS A 244 13.37 3.70 10.80
CA LYS A 244 14.23 2.52 10.99
C LYS A 244 13.49 1.32 11.53
N GLY A 245 13.61 0.19 10.82
CA GLY A 245 12.97 -1.07 11.22
C GLY A 245 11.44 -0.99 11.19
N TRP A 246 10.79 -2.08 11.55
CA TRP A 246 9.33 -2.07 11.70
C TRP A 246 8.94 -1.37 13.01
N ASN A 247 7.97 -0.47 12.94
CA ASN A 247 7.32 0.17 14.08
C ASN A 247 5.89 0.55 13.67
N ALA A 248 4.89 0.16 14.47
CA ALA A 248 3.49 0.50 14.21
C ALA A 248 3.25 2.01 14.26
N ASP A 249 3.98 2.73 15.10
CA ASP A 249 3.85 4.19 15.26
C ASP A 249 4.44 4.95 14.06
N ASP A 250 5.13 4.29 13.13
CA ASP A 250 5.58 4.95 11.90
C ASP A 250 4.49 5.00 10.81
N ILE A 251 3.34 4.34 11.03
CA ILE A 251 2.30 4.15 10.01
C ILE A 251 1.44 5.41 9.88
N ALA A 252 1.37 5.94 8.66
CA ALA A 252 0.47 7.03 8.28
C ALA A 252 -0.82 6.55 7.61
N LEU A 253 -0.79 5.38 6.96
CA LEU A 253 -1.96 4.74 6.38
C LEU A 253 -1.86 3.23 6.55
N ALA A 254 -2.83 2.64 7.24
CA ALA A 254 -3.04 1.19 7.30
C ALA A 254 -4.33 0.82 6.57
N VAL A 255 -4.25 -0.22 5.74
CA VAL A 255 -5.37 -0.86 5.07
C VAL A 255 -5.26 -2.36 5.36
N ILE A 256 -6.22 -2.89 6.09
CA ILE A 256 -6.15 -4.24 6.66
C ILE A 256 -7.43 -4.99 6.29
N ALA A 257 -7.31 -5.89 5.31
CA ALA A 257 -8.37 -6.83 4.97
C ALA A 257 -8.53 -7.86 6.09
N HIS A 258 -9.75 -8.37 6.27
CA HIS A 258 -10.05 -9.33 7.32
C HIS A 258 -9.69 -10.75 6.85
N PRO A 259 -8.93 -11.55 7.62
CA PRO A 259 -8.40 -12.84 7.15
C PRO A 259 -9.44 -13.96 7.01
N ALA A 260 -10.68 -13.69 7.39
CA ALA A 260 -11.81 -14.60 7.23
C ALA A 260 -12.94 -13.94 6.44
N ALA A 261 -12.65 -12.88 5.67
CA ALA A 261 -13.66 -12.32 4.78
C ALA A 261 -13.84 -13.22 3.56
N ASP A 262 -15.08 -13.42 3.11
CA ASP A 262 -15.40 -14.08 1.84
C ASP A 262 -15.22 -13.18 0.60
N ASN A 263 -14.82 -11.93 0.79
CA ASN A 263 -14.72 -10.95 -0.29
C ASN A 263 -13.56 -9.97 -0.13
N ALA A 264 -13.03 -9.56 -1.28
CA ALA A 264 -12.05 -8.50 -1.43
C ALA A 264 -12.35 -7.23 -0.64
N MET A 265 -11.29 -6.65 -0.09
CA MET A 265 -11.16 -5.24 0.27
C MET A 265 -10.37 -4.48 -0.80
N GLN A 266 -11.00 -3.48 -1.41
CA GLN A 266 -10.34 -2.62 -2.41
C GLN A 266 -10.32 -1.16 -1.97
N THR A 267 -9.12 -0.60 -1.90
CA THR A 267 -8.87 0.76 -1.41
C THR A 267 -8.15 1.60 -2.45
N THR A 268 -8.70 2.77 -2.75
CA THR A 268 -8.01 3.81 -3.54
C THR A 268 -7.64 4.98 -2.64
N ALA A 269 -6.36 5.36 -2.62
CA ALA A 269 -5.87 6.53 -1.89
C ALA A 269 -5.21 7.53 -2.84
N THR A 270 -5.71 8.77 -2.89
CA THR A 270 -5.17 9.83 -3.76
C THR A 270 -4.74 11.04 -2.95
N PHE A 271 -3.47 11.43 -3.07
CA PHE A 271 -2.90 12.64 -2.50
C PHE A 271 -2.62 13.65 -3.60
N ASP A 272 -3.30 14.79 -3.56
CA ASP A 272 -3.22 15.87 -4.55
C ASP A 272 -2.65 17.15 -3.90
N ASN A 273 -1.48 17.60 -4.34
CA ASN A 273 -0.73 18.72 -3.74
C ASN A 273 -0.64 18.61 -2.20
N SER A 274 -0.31 17.40 -1.72
CA SER A 274 -0.41 17.01 -0.31
C SER A 274 0.87 16.32 0.16
N THR A 275 1.01 16.17 1.48
CA THR A 275 2.14 15.45 2.08
C THR A 275 1.66 14.21 2.82
N LEU A 276 2.32 13.08 2.56
CA LEU A 276 2.23 11.84 3.31
C LEU A 276 3.58 11.62 4.01
N MET A 277 3.58 11.58 5.34
CA MET A 277 4.79 11.39 6.14
C MET A 277 4.59 10.18 7.05
N GLY A 278 5.24 9.07 6.75
CA GLY A 278 5.03 7.80 7.43
C GLY A 278 4.86 6.65 6.45
N ASP A 279 4.86 5.45 7.01
CA ASP A 279 4.75 4.21 6.27
C ASP A 279 3.30 3.96 5.85
N VAL A 280 3.14 3.26 4.73
CA VAL A 280 1.85 2.75 4.26
C VAL A 280 1.88 1.24 4.44
N PHE A 281 0.97 0.73 5.26
CA PHE A 281 0.84 -0.67 5.61
C PHE A 281 -0.39 -1.27 4.95
N PHE A 282 -0.20 -2.35 4.20
CA PHE A 282 -1.27 -3.08 3.53
C PHE A 282 -1.19 -4.55 3.94
N SER A 283 -2.24 -5.05 4.61
CA SER A 283 -2.37 -6.44 5.01
C SER A 283 -3.49 -7.11 4.24
N SER A 284 -3.20 -8.30 3.72
CA SER A 284 -4.15 -9.12 2.98
C SER A 284 -3.87 -10.61 3.20
N ASN A 285 -4.92 -11.39 3.34
CA ASN A 285 -4.93 -12.84 3.42
C ASN A 285 -5.88 -13.35 2.34
N PHE A 286 -5.79 -14.63 1.98
CA PHE A 286 -6.76 -15.18 1.04
C PHE A 286 -8.17 -15.20 1.63
N ASP A 287 -9.18 -14.91 0.79
CA ASP A 287 -10.59 -14.92 1.20
C ASP A 287 -11.02 -16.32 1.71
N GLU A 288 -12.03 -16.35 2.59
CA GLU A 288 -12.71 -17.58 2.99
C GLU A 288 -13.31 -18.20 1.69
N ASN A 289 -13.00 -19.47 1.43
CA ASN A 289 -13.22 -20.21 0.15
C ASN A 289 -12.12 -20.16 -0.91
N PHE A 290 -10.97 -19.54 -0.64
CA PHE A 290 -9.77 -19.82 -1.41
C PHE A 290 -8.98 -21.00 -0.83
N PHE A 291 -8.45 -21.84 -1.71
CA PHE A 291 -7.68 -23.04 -1.35
C PHE A 291 -6.27 -22.92 -1.94
N PRO A 292 -5.28 -22.46 -1.15
CA PRO A 292 -3.90 -22.29 -1.62
C PRO A 292 -3.25 -23.57 -2.15
N HIS A 293 -3.70 -24.74 -1.69
CA HIS A 293 -3.23 -26.06 -2.14
C HIS A 293 -4.24 -26.79 -3.04
N GLY A 294 -5.31 -26.09 -3.42
CA GLY A 294 -6.42 -26.63 -4.20
C GLY A 294 -7.35 -27.56 -3.42
N ARG A 295 -8.50 -27.82 -4.03
CA ARG A 295 -9.52 -28.75 -3.56
C ARG A 295 -10.20 -29.49 -4.72
N ASP A 296 -10.87 -30.59 -4.41
CA ASP A 296 -11.74 -31.34 -5.33
C ASP A 296 -13.11 -30.64 -5.39
N SER A 297 -13.50 -30.17 -6.58
CA SER A 297 -14.75 -29.45 -6.79
C SER A 297 -15.96 -30.38 -6.90
N TYR A 298 -17.16 -29.83 -6.82
CA TYR A 298 -18.39 -30.61 -7.05
C TYR A 298 -18.56 -31.08 -8.51
N ARG A 299 -17.71 -30.63 -9.44
CA ARG A 299 -17.93 -30.72 -10.90
C ARG A 299 -17.77 -32.14 -11.42
N ASP A 300 -16.99 -32.96 -10.74
CA ASP A 300 -16.92 -34.39 -11.00
C ASP A 300 -16.92 -35.24 -9.69
N ALA A 301 -16.35 -36.44 -9.75
CA ALA A 301 -16.41 -37.40 -8.65
C ALA A 301 -15.18 -38.33 -8.63
N ASP A 302 -14.07 -37.91 -9.26
CA ASP A 302 -12.85 -38.72 -9.27
C ASP A 302 -12.00 -38.54 -8.00
N GLY A 303 -12.23 -37.46 -7.24
CA GLY A 303 -11.54 -37.19 -5.99
C GLY A 303 -10.24 -36.42 -6.19
N ASP A 304 -9.94 -35.99 -7.41
CA ASP A 304 -8.73 -35.27 -7.76
C ASP A 304 -8.92 -33.76 -7.53
N VAL A 305 -7.84 -33.08 -7.12
CA VAL A 305 -7.85 -31.63 -6.89
C VAL A 305 -7.93 -30.90 -8.24
N ASP A 306 -8.97 -30.07 -8.43
CA ASP A 306 -9.28 -29.46 -9.73
C ASP A 306 -9.64 -27.95 -9.64
N THR A 307 -9.54 -27.33 -8.45
CA THR A 307 -9.84 -25.90 -8.27
C THR A 307 -9.10 -25.26 -7.10
N ASN A 308 -8.80 -23.96 -7.20
CA ASN A 308 -8.26 -23.14 -6.12
C ASN A 308 -9.33 -22.38 -5.34
N GLY A 309 -10.61 -22.50 -5.67
CA GLY A 309 -11.62 -21.66 -5.00
C GLY A 309 -11.80 -20.31 -5.67
N TRP A 310 -12.29 -19.37 -4.87
CA TRP A 310 -12.47 -17.99 -5.26
C TRP A 310 -11.70 -17.11 -4.30
N ASP A 311 -11.09 -16.08 -4.86
CA ASP A 311 -10.44 -15.03 -4.10
C ASP A 311 -10.73 -13.73 -4.84
N GLY A 312 -11.43 -12.83 -4.16
CA GLY A 312 -11.49 -11.45 -4.56
C GLY A 312 -10.20 -10.79 -4.10
N THR A 313 -9.20 -10.71 -4.99
CA THR A 313 -7.90 -10.13 -4.62
C THR A 313 -8.06 -8.76 -3.96
N ASP A 314 -7.57 -8.64 -2.74
CA ASP A 314 -7.46 -7.38 -2.02
C ASP A 314 -6.57 -6.42 -2.78
N ARG A 315 -6.83 -5.12 -2.68
CA ARG A 315 -6.06 -4.14 -3.44
C ARG A 315 -5.91 -2.80 -2.76
N LEU A 316 -4.69 -2.26 -2.80
CA LEU A 316 -4.41 -0.87 -2.50
C LEU A 316 -3.79 -0.16 -3.70
N ASP A 317 -4.50 0.84 -4.24
CA ASP A 317 -3.97 1.76 -5.25
C ASP A 317 -3.66 3.12 -4.61
N LEU A 318 -2.37 3.43 -4.42
CA LEU A 318 -1.90 4.71 -3.89
C LEU A 318 -1.41 5.63 -5.02
N THR A 319 -1.99 6.83 -5.11
CA THR A 319 -1.62 7.84 -6.11
C THR A 319 -1.14 9.14 -5.46
N LEU A 320 0.04 9.60 -5.84
CA LEU A 320 0.56 10.94 -5.56
C LEU A 320 0.44 11.80 -6.81
N ASN A 321 -0.16 12.99 -6.71
CA ASN A 321 -0.38 13.89 -7.84
C ASN A 321 -0.08 15.35 -7.50
N ASN A 322 0.19 16.14 -8.55
CA ASN A 322 0.36 17.60 -8.49
C ASN A 322 1.37 18.08 -7.45
N GLY A 323 2.56 17.47 -7.45
CA GLY A 323 3.64 17.84 -6.53
C GLY A 323 3.47 17.30 -5.11
N SER A 324 2.60 16.31 -4.91
CA SER A 324 2.50 15.61 -3.64
C SER A 324 3.81 14.95 -3.26
N LYS A 325 4.09 14.88 -1.95
CA LYS A 325 5.30 14.29 -1.41
C LYS A 325 4.99 13.17 -0.43
N TRP A 326 5.66 12.04 -0.58
CA TRP A 326 5.68 10.95 0.38
C TRP A 326 7.09 10.72 0.92
N VAL A 327 7.23 10.61 2.24
CA VAL A 327 8.42 10.09 2.90
C VAL A 327 8.00 8.92 3.77
N GLY A 328 8.46 7.72 3.46
CA GLY A 328 8.03 6.50 4.14
C GLY A 328 8.25 5.24 3.32
N ALA A 329 7.86 4.10 3.88
CA ALA A 329 7.95 2.79 3.23
C ALA A 329 6.58 2.21 2.86
N ALA A 330 6.56 1.36 1.83
CA ALA A 330 5.37 0.62 1.39
C ALA A 330 5.44 -0.84 1.89
N MET A 331 4.64 -1.21 2.89
CA MET A 331 4.71 -2.52 3.52
C MET A 331 3.53 -3.39 3.12
N SER A 332 3.79 -4.45 2.36
CA SER A 332 2.85 -5.55 2.16
C SER A 332 3.02 -6.60 3.25
N ALA A 333 1.90 -7.09 3.79
CA ALA A 333 1.83 -8.02 4.91
C ALA A 333 0.62 -8.94 4.80
N HIS A 334 0.55 -9.93 5.70
CA HIS A 334 -0.64 -10.74 5.96
C HIS A 334 -0.72 -11.07 7.44
N GLN A 335 -1.93 -11.32 7.94
CA GLN A 335 -2.12 -11.72 9.33
C GLN A 335 -1.77 -13.20 9.51
N ILE A 336 -1.02 -13.51 10.57
CA ILE A 336 -0.59 -14.86 10.93
C ILE A 336 -1.14 -15.18 12.32
N GLY A 337 -1.85 -16.30 12.42
CA GLY A 337 -2.22 -16.92 13.68
C GLY A 337 -1.02 -17.56 14.38
N VAL A 338 -0.88 -17.32 15.68
CA VAL A 338 0.15 -17.91 16.53
C VAL A 338 -0.52 -18.78 17.58
N ASP A 339 -0.43 -20.10 17.37
CA ASP A 339 -0.79 -21.13 18.35
C ASP A 339 0.47 -21.49 19.16
N THR A 340 0.50 -21.11 20.43
CA THR A 340 1.67 -21.31 21.30
C THR A 340 1.64 -22.64 22.05
N ASP A 341 0.48 -23.32 22.11
CA ASP A 341 0.31 -24.60 22.81
C ASP A 341 -0.04 -25.80 21.92
N ASP A 342 -0.12 -25.57 20.60
CA ASP A 342 -0.30 -26.54 19.52
C ASP A 342 -1.63 -27.32 19.67
N ASP A 343 -2.68 -26.64 20.16
CA ASP A 343 -4.03 -27.20 20.33
C ASP A 343 -4.93 -27.02 19.09
N GLY A 344 -4.43 -26.31 18.07
CA GLY A 344 -5.13 -25.99 16.83
C GLY A 344 -5.95 -24.68 16.91
N VAL A 345 -5.80 -23.90 17.97
CA VAL A 345 -6.44 -22.59 18.17
C VAL A 345 -5.35 -21.52 18.30
N ASN A 346 -5.50 -20.42 17.56
CA ASN A 346 -4.55 -19.32 17.66
C ASN A 346 -4.72 -18.60 19.02
N ASP A 347 -3.63 -18.54 19.79
CA ASP A 347 -3.55 -17.78 21.05
C ASP A 347 -3.41 -16.27 20.82
N SER A 348 -2.80 -15.90 19.69
CA SER A 348 -2.55 -14.51 19.31
C SER A 348 -2.38 -14.37 17.80
N TYR A 349 -2.30 -13.14 17.33
CA TYR A 349 -2.06 -12.81 15.93
C TYR A 349 -0.87 -11.86 15.79
N THR A 350 -0.15 -11.98 14.69
CA THR A 350 0.94 -11.08 14.28
C THR A 350 0.86 -10.84 12.78
N TYR A 351 1.69 -9.95 12.24
CA TYR A 351 1.82 -9.77 10.80
C TYR A 351 3.09 -10.42 10.26
N GLY A 352 2.94 -11.19 9.19
CA GLY A 352 4.02 -11.63 8.32
C GLY A 352 4.42 -10.55 7.33
N ILE A 353 5.68 -10.58 6.87
CA ILE A 353 6.12 -9.75 5.76
C ILE A 353 5.67 -10.41 4.46
N ASN A 354 5.24 -9.60 3.49
CA ASN A 354 4.59 -9.99 2.22
C ASN A 354 3.12 -10.37 2.41
N THR A 355 2.33 -10.32 1.33
CA THR A 355 0.98 -10.89 1.25
C THR A 355 1.03 -12.42 1.22
N GLU A 356 -0.08 -13.09 1.55
CA GLU A 356 -0.18 -14.54 1.32
C GLU A 356 -0.11 -14.85 -0.17
N ALA A 357 0.56 -15.96 -0.53
CA ALA A 357 0.77 -16.34 -1.90
C ALA A 357 0.74 -17.86 -2.11
N THR A 358 0.37 -18.31 -3.31
CA THR A 358 0.50 -19.70 -3.75
C THR A 358 1.04 -19.83 -5.16
N ALA A 359 1.84 -20.87 -5.40
CA ALA A 359 2.30 -21.31 -6.71
C ALA A 359 1.52 -22.55 -7.23
N THR A 360 0.58 -23.09 -6.44
CA THR A 360 -0.28 -24.22 -6.84
C THR A 360 -1.48 -23.68 -7.60
N LEU A 361 -1.30 -23.40 -8.89
CA LEU A 361 -2.32 -22.79 -9.76
C LEU A 361 -3.01 -23.85 -10.61
N ILE A 362 -4.31 -24.06 -10.40
CA ILE A 362 -5.11 -25.11 -11.04
C ILE A 362 -6.07 -24.48 -12.05
N ASP A 363 -6.93 -23.58 -11.59
CA ASP A 363 -7.94 -22.89 -12.40
C ASP A 363 -7.89 -21.36 -12.30
N ILE A 364 -6.86 -20.83 -11.62
CA ILE A 364 -6.55 -19.39 -11.54
C ILE A 364 -5.25 -19.09 -12.29
N ALA A 365 -5.08 -17.84 -12.72
CA ALA A 365 -3.83 -17.36 -13.28
C ALA A 365 -3.04 -16.60 -12.21
N ALA A 366 -1.71 -16.65 -12.29
CA ALA A 366 -0.85 -15.81 -11.46
C ALA A 366 -1.21 -14.33 -11.63
N ASN A 367 -1.19 -13.57 -10.54
CA ASN A 367 -1.48 -12.14 -10.51
C ASN A 367 -0.28 -11.28 -10.06
N SER A 368 0.79 -11.92 -9.59
CA SER A 368 1.99 -11.28 -9.06
C SER A 368 3.21 -12.18 -9.25
N LEU A 369 4.40 -11.62 -9.09
CA LEU A 369 5.67 -12.35 -9.06
C LEU A 369 6.20 -12.43 -7.64
N TRP A 370 6.61 -13.62 -7.25
CA TRP A 370 7.24 -13.80 -5.96
C TRP A 370 8.65 -13.20 -5.98
N PRO A 371 9.07 -12.46 -4.93
CA PRO A 371 10.44 -11.93 -4.87
C PRO A 371 11.52 -13.02 -4.87
N SER A 372 11.16 -14.26 -4.57
CA SER A 372 12.03 -15.44 -4.62
C SER A 372 11.53 -16.45 -5.65
N SER A 373 12.39 -17.41 -6.01
CA SER A 373 11.95 -18.52 -6.87
C SER A 373 10.87 -19.38 -6.21
N THR A 374 9.93 -19.88 -7.01
CA THR A 374 8.98 -20.92 -6.64
C THR A 374 9.57 -22.30 -6.93
N VAL A 375 9.26 -23.26 -6.05
CA VAL A 375 9.68 -24.65 -6.18
C VAL A 375 8.49 -25.53 -6.51
N GLY A 376 8.73 -26.57 -7.31
CA GLY A 376 7.69 -27.52 -7.71
C GLY A 376 7.11 -28.26 -6.52
N VAL A 377 5.81 -28.55 -6.62
CA VAL A 377 5.13 -29.52 -5.76
C VAL A 377 5.26 -30.90 -6.43
N GLU A 378 5.43 -31.97 -5.66
CA GLU A 378 5.53 -33.31 -6.26
C GLU A 378 4.31 -33.66 -7.12
N ASN A 379 4.57 -34.11 -8.35
CA ASN A 379 3.56 -34.66 -9.24
C ASN A 379 3.87 -36.13 -9.58
N SER A 380 2.96 -37.04 -9.22
CA SER A 380 3.12 -38.49 -9.46
C SER A 380 3.04 -38.91 -10.93
N ASP A 381 2.60 -38.02 -11.82
CA ASP A 381 2.49 -38.28 -13.26
C ASP A 381 3.76 -37.90 -14.05
N SER A 382 4.73 -37.27 -13.39
CA SER A 382 6.04 -36.97 -13.97
C SER A 382 7.02 -38.14 -13.77
N GLU A 383 7.94 -38.35 -14.72
CA GLU A 383 8.98 -39.39 -14.58
C GLU A 383 10.09 -39.01 -13.58
N TYR A 384 10.14 -37.77 -13.10
CA TYR A 384 11.13 -37.26 -12.15
C TYR A 384 10.46 -36.38 -11.09
N SER A 385 10.93 -36.45 -9.84
CA SER A 385 10.46 -35.61 -8.74
C SER A 385 10.64 -34.12 -9.05
N GLU A 386 9.57 -33.35 -8.86
CA GLU A 386 9.53 -31.89 -9.07
C GLU A 386 9.72 -31.13 -7.76
N PHE A 387 9.65 -31.83 -6.64
CA PHE A 387 9.96 -31.31 -5.31
C PHE A 387 11.42 -30.90 -5.24
N ASP A 388 11.66 -29.72 -4.65
CA ASP A 388 12.97 -29.06 -4.57
C ASP A 388 13.55 -28.55 -5.92
N HIS A 389 12.79 -28.58 -7.02
CA HIS A 389 13.23 -27.98 -8.29
C HIS A 389 12.60 -26.60 -8.50
N ILE A 390 13.40 -25.64 -8.98
CA ILE A 390 12.91 -24.32 -9.35
C ILE A 390 12.03 -24.45 -10.60
N ILE A 391 10.80 -23.96 -10.50
CA ILE A 391 9.81 -24.00 -11.59
C ILE A 391 9.43 -22.62 -12.12
N GLY A 392 9.75 -21.55 -11.39
CA GLY A 392 9.51 -20.18 -11.82
C GLY A 392 9.54 -19.19 -10.66
N ASN A 393 8.72 -18.15 -10.76
CA ASN A 393 8.44 -17.15 -9.72
C ASN A 393 6.98 -16.66 -9.75
N GLU A 394 6.19 -17.09 -10.73
CA GLU A 394 4.78 -16.72 -10.85
C GLU A 394 3.97 -17.29 -9.68
N VAL A 395 3.18 -16.43 -9.04
CA VAL A 395 2.30 -16.79 -7.93
C VAL A 395 0.97 -16.06 -8.05
N TYR A 396 -0.02 -16.56 -7.34
CA TYR A 396 -1.20 -15.81 -7.01
C TYR A 396 -1.07 -15.28 -5.57
N GLN A 397 -1.16 -13.96 -5.39
CA GLN A 397 -1.14 -13.26 -4.11
C GLN A 397 -2.56 -12.85 -3.72
N SER A 398 -2.83 -12.90 -2.42
CA SER A 398 -4.07 -12.42 -1.78
C SER A 398 -4.31 -10.93 -1.99
N GLY A 399 -3.24 -10.14 -2.01
CA GLY A 399 -3.34 -8.69 -2.12
C GLY A 399 -2.34 -8.06 -3.08
N LEU A 400 -2.77 -7.02 -3.78
CA LEU A 400 -1.96 -6.22 -4.70
C LEU A 400 -1.80 -4.77 -4.21
N PHE A 401 -0.57 -4.32 -4.01
CA PHE A 401 -0.23 -2.95 -3.64
C PHE A 401 0.43 -2.21 -4.80
N ASN A 402 -0.27 -1.24 -5.38
CA ASN A 402 0.23 -0.43 -6.49
C ASN A 402 0.47 1.03 -6.08
N VAL A 403 1.55 1.61 -6.60
CA VAL A 403 1.92 3.01 -6.36
C VAL A 403 2.07 3.76 -7.69
N THR A 404 1.44 4.93 -7.78
CA THR A 404 1.53 5.82 -8.94
C THR A 404 1.92 7.23 -8.53
N LEU A 405 2.94 7.80 -9.17
CA LEU A 405 3.34 9.20 -9.00
C LEU A 405 3.09 9.97 -10.31
N ASN A 406 2.43 11.12 -10.20
CA ASN A 406 2.08 11.98 -11.32
C ASN A 406 2.44 13.44 -11.06
N THR A 407 2.64 14.19 -12.14
CA THR A 407 2.69 15.66 -12.17
C THR A 407 3.70 16.24 -11.16
N GLY A 408 4.96 15.80 -11.24
CA GLY A 408 6.05 16.30 -10.40
C GLY A 408 5.99 15.86 -8.94
N SER A 409 5.28 14.78 -8.64
CA SER A 409 5.21 14.23 -7.27
C SER A 409 6.52 13.52 -6.88
N GLN A 410 6.75 13.36 -5.59
CA GLN A 410 7.98 12.79 -5.05
C GLN A 410 7.70 11.70 -4.01
N TRP A 411 8.45 10.61 -4.05
CA TRP A 411 8.54 9.62 -2.98
C TRP A 411 10.00 9.44 -2.56
N ASP A 412 10.29 9.67 -1.28
CA ASP A 412 11.57 9.35 -0.64
C ASP A 412 11.39 8.10 0.22
N THR A 413 11.96 6.97 -0.21
CA THR A 413 11.86 5.69 0.53
C THR A 413 12.79 5.70 1.74
N THR A 414 12.41 4.96 2.79
CA THR A 414 13.09 5.01 4.10
C THR A 414 13.38 3.63 4.69
N LYS A 415 12.64 2.60 4.28
CA LYS A 415 12.79 1.20 4.72
C LYS A 415 12.55 0.28 3.52
N THR A 416 12.52 -1.03 3.74
CA THR A 416 12.08 -1.97 2.72
C THR A 416 10.64 -1.69 2.30
N SER A 417 10.46 -1.45 1.01
CA SER A 417 9.19 -1.30 0.33
C SER A 417 8.95 -2.50 -0.56
N LEU A 418 7.80 -3.14 -0.43
CA LEU A 418 7.35 -4.24 -1.27
C LEU A 418 5.98 -3.88 -1.84
N ILE A 419 5.90 -3.81 -3.16
CA ILE A 419 4.70 -3.44 -3.93
C ILE A 419 4.66 -4.28 -5.20
N ASP A 420 3.54 -4.32 -5.91
CA ASP A 420 3.43 -5.07 -7.17
C ASP A 420 3.83 -4.19 -8.35
N THR A 421 3.23 -3.00 -8.45
CA THR A 421 3.49 -2.07 -9.56
C THR A 421 3.89 -0.68 -9.07
N LEU A 422 4.95 -0.14 -9.67
CA LEU A 422 5.34 1.26 -9.55
C LEU A 422 5.27 2.00 -10.89
N SER A 423 4.47 3.05 -10.95
CA SER A 423 4.39 3.96 -12.10
C SER A 423 4.86 5.37 -11.75
N ILE A 424 5.92 5.85 -12.40
CA ILE A 424 6.52 7.18 -12.17
C ILE A 424 6.34 8.04 -13.42
N ASN A 425 5.45 9.02 -13.37
CA ASN A 425 4.98 9.74 -14.55
C ASN A 425 5.09 11.26 -14.42
N SER A 426 5.16 11.93 -15.57
CA SER A 426 4.96 13.38 -15.70
C SER A 426 5.88 14.21 -14.80
N GLY A 427 7.19 13.95 -14.85
CA GLY A 427 8.22 14.68 -14.11
C GLY A 427 8.33 14.27 -12.64
N SER A 428 7.70 13.17 -12.23
CA SER A 428 7.74 12.69 -10.86
C SER A 428 9.06 12.00 -10.53
N THR A 429 9.40 11.92 -9.25
CA THR A 429 10.68 11.37 -8.79
C THR A 429 10.50 10.38 -7.66
N VAL A 430 11.19 9.24 -7.73
CA VAL A 430 11.37 8.32 -6.60
C VAL A 430 12.85 8.33 -6.21
N ASN A 431 13.14 8.51 -4.93
CA ASN A 431 14.49 8.44 -4.39
C ASN A 431 14.61 7.25 -3.44
N VAL A 432 15.55 6.36 -3.73
CA VAL A 432 15.86 5.19 -2.93
C VAL A 432 17.24 5.38 -2.32
N ALA A 433 17.28 5.57 -1.01
CA ALA A 433 18.50 5.79 -0.22
C ALA A 433 18.36 5.09 1.13
N ASP A 434 19.41 4.42 1.62
CA ASP A 434 19.37 3.65 2.88
C ASP A 434 18.13 2.73 3.00
N SER A 435 17.64 2.23 1.87
CA SER A 435 16.34 1.54 1.78
C SER A 435 16.28 0.63 0.57
N THR A 436 15.28 -0.25 0.55
CA THR A 436 15.07 -1.24 -0.50
C THR A 436 13.69 -1.05 -1.12
N LEU A 437 13.59 -1.14 -2.44
CA LEU A 437 12.33 -1.13 -3.18
C LEU A 437 12.24 -2.40 -4.03
N ILE A 438 11.22 -3.22 -3.79
CA ILE A 438 10.95 -4.46 -4.51
C ILE A 438 9.60 -4.33 -5.21
N SER A 439 9.55 -4.63 -6.51
CA SER A 439 8.32 -4.57 -7.29
C SER A 439 8.33 -5.49 -8.49
N ASP A 440 7.20 -6.08 -8.89
CA ASP A 440 7.12 -6.85 -10.14
C ASP A 440 7.49 -5.98 -11.34
N SER A 441 6.95 -4.76 -11.37
CA SER A 441 7.19 -3.86 -12.49
C SER A 441 7.36 -2.41 -12.07
N ILE A 442 8.37 -1.77 -12.65
CA ILE A 442 8.64 -0.35 -12.51
C ILE A 442 8.58 0.28 -13.91
N SER A 443 7.77 1.32 -14.07
CA SER A 443 7.67 2.07 -15.32
C SER A 443 7.87 3.56 -15.10
N LEU A 444 8.67 4.19 -15.97
CA LEU A 444 8.93 5.62 -15.95
C LEU A 444 8.53 6.26 -17.28
N THR A 445 7.72 7.32 -17.22
CA THR A 445 7.32 8.10 -18.39
C THR A 445 7.35 9.61 -18.15
N GLY A 446 7.49 10.40 -19.22
CA GLY A 446 7.21 11.84 -19.20
C GLY A 446 8.21 12.66 -18.37
N LEU A 447 9.51 12.46 -18.61
CA LEU A 447 10.63 13.15 -17.94
C LEU A 447 10.74 12.85 -16.44
N SER A 448 10.34 11.64 -16.03
CA SER A 448 10.38 11.21 -14.64
C SER A 448 11.75 10.65 -14.25
N ALA A 449 11.96 10.46 -12.95
CA ALA A 449 13.23 9.99 -12.40
C ALA A 449 13.06 8.89 -11.34
N LEU A 450 13.93 7.88 -11.38
CA LEU A 450 14.21 6.97 -10.28
C LEU A 450 15.69 7.11 -9.92
N ASN A 451 15.96 7.58 -8.71
CA ASN A 451 17.31 7.81 -8.22
C ASN A 451 17.65 6.78 -7.15
N ILE A 452 18.65 5.95 -7.43
CA ILE A 452 19.22 4.97 -6.50
C ILE A 452 20.48 5.61 -5.91
N ASN A 453 20.31 6.20 -4.74
CA ASN A 453 21.30 6.98 -4.00
C ASN A 453 22.08 6.07 -3.02
N GLU A 454 22.87 6.66 -2.13
CA GLU A 454 23.69 5.95 -1.13
C GLU A 454 22.89 4.83 -0.44
N ASP A 455 23.47 3.62 -0.40
CA ASP A 455 22.90 2.41 0.19
C ASP A 455 21.47 2.03 -0.27
N GLY A 456 21.01 2.59 -1.39
CA GLY A 456 19.73 2.26 -2.01
C GLY A 456 19.77 0.97 -2.83
N HIS A 457 18.72 0.17 -2.72
CA HIS A 457 18.54 -1.08 -3.47
C HIS A 457 17.18 -1.11 -4.17
N VAL A 458 17.18 -1.45 -5.46
CA VAL A 458 15.95 -1.66 -6.25
C VAL A 458 16.00 -3.03 -6.89
N ALA A 459 14.96 -3.82 -6.72
CA ALA A 459 14.79 -5.11 -7.37
C ALA A 459 13.43 -5.15 -8.08
N THR A 460 13.42 -5.58 -9.34
CA THR A 460 12.18 -5.77 -10.09
C THR A 460 12.26 -6.90 -11.10
N ASP A 461 11.14 -7.42 -11.59
CA ASP A 461 11.20 -8.27 -12.78
C ASP A 461 11.39 -7.42 -14.03
N SER A 462 10.60 -6.36 -14.18
CA SER A 462 10.58 -5.54 -15.38
C SER A 462 10.71 -4.05 -15.10
N LEU A 463 11.73 -3.43 -15.69
CA LEU A 463 11.95 -1.99 -15.66
C LEU A 463 11.80 -1.39 -17.05
N THR A 464 10.86 -0.46 -17.22
CA THR A 464 10.73 0.34 -18.45
C THR A 464 11.08 1.79 -18.21
N VAL A 465 12.04 2.30 -18.97
CA VAL A 465 12.49 3.70 -18.97
C VAL A 465 12.14 4.35 -20.30
N ASP A 466 11.05 5.10 -20.34
CA ASP A 466 10.54 5.81 -21.51
C ASP A 466 10.62 7.33 -21.31
N ASN A 467 11.44 8.02 -22.11
CA ASN A 467 11.64 9.47 -22.02
C ASN A 467 11.86 9.96 -20.58
N SER A 468 12.63 9.20 -19.81
CA SER A 468 12.80 9.33 -18.36
C SER A 468 14.20 8.87 -17.96
N THR A 469 14.59 9.02 -16.70
CA THR A 469 15.95 8.69 -16.26
C THR A 469 15.95 7.81 -15.03
N VAL A 470 16.71 6.73 -15.08
CA VAL A 470 17.12 5.96 -13.90
C VAL A 470 18.58 6.27 -13.64
N THR A 471 18.92 6.65 -12.41
CA THR A 471 20.30 6.96 -12.02
C THR A 471 20.75 6.07 -10.88
N ILE A 472 21.86 5.35 -11.08
CA ILE A 472 22.59 4.63 -10.03
C ILE A 472 23.78 5.50 -9.61
N SER A 473 23.76 5.99 -8.38
CA SER A 473 24.81 6.87 -7.84
C SER A 473 26.14 6.15 -7.59
N ASP A 474 27.26 6.87 -7.49
CA ASP A 474 28.59 6.28 -7.29
C ASP A 474 28.81 5.70 -5.87
N GLU A 475 27.89 5.97 -4.94
CA GLU A 475 28.00 5.58 -3.51
C GLU A 475 26.93 4.54 -3.10
N VAL A 476 26.32 3.81 -4.03
CA VAL A 476 25.38 2.72 -3.70
C VAL A 476 26.10 1.55 -2.99
N SER A 477 25.40 0.90 -2.05
CA SER A 477 25.81 -0.39 -1.47
C SER A 477 25.69 -1.48 -2.54
N ALA A 478 26.68 -1.59 -3.42
CA ALA A 478 26.83 -2.75 -4.28
C ALA A 478 27.75 -3.75 -3.58
N GLY A 479 27.15 -4.78 -2.96
CA GLY A 479 27.91 -5.84 -2.29
C GLY A 479 28.62 -6.77 -3.28
N TRP A 480 29.40 -7.72 -2.75
CA TRP A 480 30.17 -8.66 -3.56
C TRP A 480 29.34 -9.87 -4.06
N ALA A 481 28.06 -9.96 -3.66
CA ALA A 481 27.16 -11.05 -4.04
C ALA A 481 26.05 -10.60 -5.01
N VAL A 482 25.47 -11.57 -5.71
CA VAL A 482 24.40 -11.40 -6.71
C VAL A 482 23.16 -10.71 -6.11
N GLY A 483 22.82 -10.97 -4.84
CA GLY A 483 21.69 -10.34 -4.15
C GLY A 483 21.91 -8.90 -3.68
N ASP A 484 23.11 -8.34 -3.84
CA ASP A 484 23.47 -7.02 -3.29
C ASP A 484 23.56 -5.94 -4.39
N ALA A 485 22.93 -6.13 -5.55
CA ALA A 485 22.93 -5.11 -6.58
C ALA A 485 22.19 -3.85 -6.11
N ALA A 486 22.62 -2.69 -6.60
CA ALA A 486 21.85 -1.47 -6.41
C ALA A 486 20.61 -1.44 -7.31
N LEU A 487 20.73 -1.98 -8.53
CA LEU A 487 19.60 -2.30 -9.39
C LEU A 487 19.69 -3.75 -9.86
N TYR A 488 18.70 -4.56 -9.50
CA TYR A 488 18.43 -5.87 -10.07
C TYR A 488 17.16 -5.80 -10.93
N ALA A 489 17.22 -6.27 -12.17
CA ALA A 489 16.03 -6.48 -12.98
C ALA A 489 16.17 -7.64 -13.96
N ASN A 490 15.21 -8.54 -14.07
CA ASN A 490 15.29 -9.59 -15.10
C ASN A 490 15.26 -8.95 -16.51
N ASN A 491 14.38 -7.99 -16.72
CA ASN A 491 14.19 -7.32 -17.99
C ASN A 491 14.26 -5.80 -17.83
N ILE A 492 15.18 -5.14 -18.54
CA ILE A 492 15.21 -3.70 -18.67
C ILE A 492 14.90 -3.30 -20.10
N LYS A 493 13.98 -2.36 -20.30
CA LYS A 493 13.73 -1.69 -21.57
C LYS A 493 14.00 -0.20 -21.44
N VAL A 494 14.92 0.32 -22.24
CA VAL A 494 15.18 1.76 -22.36
C VAL A 494 14.75 2.22 -23.75
N THR A 495 13.93 3.26 -23.82
CA THR A 495 13.32 3.71 -25.08
C THR A 495 13.03 5.20 -25.11
N ASN A 496 12.83 5.75 -26.31
CA ASN A 496 12.25 7.07 -26.53
C ASN A 496 12.94 8.19 -25.71
N ASP A 497 14.26 8.37 -25.87
CA ASP A 497 15.09 9.28 -25.08
C ASP A 497 15.25 8.92 -23.58
N GLY A 498 14.80 7.73 -23.18
CA GLY A 498 15.05 7.17 -21.86
C GLY A 498 16.54 6.95 -21.61
N ILE A 499 16.97 7.11 -20.35
CA ILE A 499 18.37 6.98 -19.95
C ILE A 499 18.46 6.05 -18.73
N LEU A 500 19.19 4.95 -18.88
CA LEU A 500 19.73 4.19 -17.74
C LEU A 500 21.16 4.68 -17.49
N ASN A 501 21.35 5.42 -16.41
CA ASN A 501 22.61 6.03 -16.03
C ASN A 501 23.30 5.27 -14.89
N VAL A 502 24.40 4.58 -15.20
CA VAL A 502 25.19 3.81 -14.25
C VAL A 502 26.44 4.62 -13.86
N GLY A 503 26.27 5.48 -12.87
CA GLY A 503 27.35 6.30 -12.32
C GLY A 503 28.29 5.52 -11.40
N ASN A 504 27.94 4.31 -10.99
CA ASN A 504 28.68 3.51 -10.04
C ASN A 504 29.81 2.65 -10.66
N THR A 505 30.93 2.55 -9.96
CA THR A 505 32.12 1.77 -10.37
C THR A 505 32.19 0.34 -9.79
N ALA A 506 31.30 -0.02 -8.87
CA ALA A 506 31.28 -1.33 -8.25
C ALA A 506 30.87 -2.43 -9.25
N ALA A 507 31.41 -3.63 -9.04
CA ALA A 507 31.26 -4.75 -9.95
C ALA A 507 29.82 -5.21 -10.16
N ASN A 508 28.95 -4.99 -9.16
CA ASN A 508 27.57 -5.50 -9.13
C ASN A 508 26.52 -4.38 -9.07
N ALA A 509 26.87 -3.15 -9.48
CA ALA A 509 25.94 -2.01 -9.38
C ALA A 509 24.63 -2.21 -10.17
N LEU A 510 24.71 -2.89 -11.30
CA LEU A 510 23.58 -3.27 -12.14
C LEU A 510 23.67 -4.77 -12.44
N GLN A 511 22.59 -5.49 -12.15
CA GLN A 511 22.39 -6.87 -12.57
C GLN A 511 21.12 -6.96 -13.39
N VAL A 512 21.26 -7.53 -14.59
CA VAL A 512 20.15 -7.67 -15.52
C VAL A 512 20.34 -8.88 -16.39
N ASP A 513 19.27 -9.65 -16.63
CA ASP A 513 19.34 -10.78 -17.55
C ASP A 513 19.24 -10.29 -18.99
N THR A 514 18.25 -9.44 -19.30
CA THR A 514 18.04 -8.86 -20.63
C THR A 514 17.97 -7.33 -20.59
N LEU A 515 18.87 -6.67 -21.29
CA LEU A 515 18.86 -5.22 -21.51
C LEU A 515 18.45 -4.90 -22.96
N ASN A 516 17.25 -4.35 -23.13
CA ASN A 516 16.67 -3.97 -24.41
C ASN A 516 16.78 -2.46 -24.64
N LEU A 517 17.59 -2.04 -25.61
CA LEU A 517 17.71 -0.66 -26.02
C LEU A 517 16.96 -0.43 -27.33
N THR A 518 15.88 0.32 -27.28
CA THR A 518 14.96 0.49 -28.42
C THR A 518 14.83 1.97 -28.79
N SER A 519 14.33 2.27 -29.98
CA SER A 519 14.08 3.66 -30.38
C SER A 519 12.75 3.83 -31.08
N THR A 520 12.23 5.04 -31.00
CA THR A 520 11.07 5.48 -31.77
C THR A 520 11.51 6.54 -32.80
N THR A 521 10.78 6.65 -33.90
CA THR A 521 10.99 7.74 -34.87
C THR A 521 9.78 8.65 -34.82
N ASP A 522 9.99 9.92 -34.54
CA ASP A 522 8.90 10.89 -34.53
C ASP A 522 8.36 11.20 -35.94
N THR A 523 7.28 11.96 -36.00
CA THR A 523 6.67 12.38 -37.27
C THR A 523 7.57 13.27 -38.15
N SER A 524 8.64 13.85 -37.58
CA SER A 524 9.63 14.67 -38.27
C SER A 524 10.82 13.84 -38.78
N GLY A 525 10.87 12.55 -38.46
CA GLY A 525 11.97 11.66 -38.81
C GLY A 525 13.15 11.70 -37.83
N ASN A 526 13.02 12.37 -36.68
CA ASN A 526 14.01 12.31 -35.60
C ASN A 526 13.88 10.97 -34.89
N ILE A 527 15.01 10.39 -34.50
CA ILE A 527 15.04 9.11 -33.82
C ILE A 527 15.38 9.34 -32.36
N HIS A 528 14.53 8.79 -31.49
CA HIS A 528 14.56 8.92 -30.05
C HIS A 528 14.98 7.57 -29.47
N ALA A 529 16.26 7.44 -29.17
CA ALA A 529 16.87 6.19 -28.74
C ALA A 529 16.91 6.07 -27.21
N GLY A 530 16.71 4.85 -26.71
CA GLY A 530 17.11 4.52 -25.36
C GLY A 530 18.63 4.56 -25.21
N VAL A 531 19.09 5.12 -24.09
CA VAL A 531 20.51 5.33 -23.79
C VAL A 531 20.90 4.50 -22.57
N PHE A 532 21.90 3.65 -22.74
CA PHE A 532 22.65 3.05 -21.63
C PHE A 532 23.94 3.85 -21.43
N ASN A 533 24.01 4.61 -20.34
CA ASN A 533 25.15 5.47 -20.02
C ASN A 533 25.98 4.84 -18.90
N ILE A 534 27.23 4.50 -19.19
CA ILE A 534 28.18 3.95 -18.21
C ILE A 534 29.19 4.99 -17.72
N GLU A 535 28.99 6.26 -18.07
CA GLU A 535 29.86 7.37 -17.70
C GLU A 535 31.35 7.06 -18.02
N SER A 536 32.26 7.25 -17.06
CA SER A 536 33.71 6.99 -17.19
C SER A 536 34.12 5.66 -16.57
N ASN A 537 33.15 4.77 -16.31
CA ASN A 537 33.37 3.60 -15.47
C ASN A 537 33.88 2.41 -16.28
N ARG A 538 34.60 1.52 -15.58
CA ARG A 538 34.92 0.19 -16.09
C ARG A 538 33.76 -0.73 -15.73
N PHE A 539 32.86 -0.95 -16.67
CA PHE A 539 31.66 -1.74 -16.44
C PHE A 539 31.71 -3.04 -17.25
N VAL A 540 31.37 -4.15 -16.62
CA VAL A 540 31.19 -5.44 -17.29
C VAL A 540 29.70 -5.72 -17.29
N LEU A 541 29.10 -5.75 -18.47
CA LEU A 541 27.72 -6.17 -18.64
C LEU A 541 27.72 -7.69 -18.85
N ASP A 542 27.14 -8.42 -17.90
CA ASP A 542 26.87 -9.85 -18.01
C ASP A 542 25.37 -10.06 -18.21
N ALA A 543 24.89 -9.71 -19.40
CA ALA A 543 23.48 -9.71 -19.77
C ALA A 543 23.31 -9.94 -21.27
N ASP A 544 22.15 -10.44 -21.67
CA ASP A 544 21.67 -10.41 -23.05
C ASP A 544 21.34 -8.97 -23.43
N LEU A 545 22.25 -8.34 -24.17
CA LEU A 545 22.03 -7.01 -24.72
C LEU A 545 21.35 -7.11 -26.08
N THR A 546 20.11 -6.62 -26.18
CA THR A 546 19.39 -6.57 -27.46
C THR A 546 19.04 -5.13 -27.86
N ASN A 547 18.84 -4.96 -29.16
CA ASN A 547 18.44 -3.72 -29.79
C ASN A 547 17.46 -4.08 -30.92
N ASP A 548 16.38 -3.33 -31.10
CA ASP A 548 15.28 -3.59 -32.04
C ASP A 548 15.71 -3.50 -33.53
N ARG A 549 16.61 -4.40 -33.99
CA ARG A 549 17.14 -4.38 -35.35
C ARG A 549 16.96 -5.67 -36.12
N THR A 550 16.53 -5.48 -37.37
CA THR A 550 16.83 -6.34 -38.53
C THR A 550 17.68 -5.52 -39.51
N ASN A 551 18.59 -6.15 -40.28
CA ASN A 551 19.50 -5.49 -41.23
C ASN A 551 18.78 -4.91 -42.50
N ASP A 552 17.46 -4.72 -42.46
CA ASP A 552 16.68 -4.24 -43.59
C ASP A 552 16.55 -2.71 -43.59
N THR A 553 17.48 -2.06 -44.29
CA THR A 553 17.52 -0.61 -44.52
C THR A 553 16.35 -0.06 -45.37
N THR A 554 15.44 -0.91 -45.85
CA THR A 554 14.30 -0.49 -46.69
C THR A 554 13.00 -0.23 -45.91
N LYS A 555 13.01 -0.47 -44.59
CA LYS A 555 11.86 -0.22 -43.70
C LYS A 555 12.01 1.12 -42.98
N SER A 556 10.88 1.81 -42.76
CA SER A 556 10.81 3.13 -42.11
C SER A 556 11.11 3.12 -40.60
N ASN A 557 11.22 1.95 -39.97
CA ASN A 557 11.34 1.78 -38.52
C ASN A 557 12.74 1.27 -38.19
N TYR A 558 13.74 2.15 -38.32
CA TYR A 558 15.13 1.84 -38.02
C TYR A 558 15.36 2.02 -36.51
N GLY A 559 15.35 0.93 -35.75
CA GLY A 559 15.68 0.93 -34.32
C GLY A 559 17.18 1.13 -34.07
N TYR A 560 17.58 1.93 -33.10
CA TYR A 560 18.91 1.85 -32.49
C TYR A 560 18.89 2.23 -31.00
N GLY A 561 19.59 1.46 -30.16
CA GLY A 561 20.01 1.87 -28.83
C GLY A 561 21.36 2.58 -28.85
N LEU A 562 21.59 3.47 -27.89
CA LEU A 562 22.89 4.13 -27.69
C LEU A 562 23.58 3.59 -26.43
N ILE A 563 24.85 3.21 -26.56
CA ILE A 563 25.73 3.02 -25.41
C ILE A 563 26.63 4.24 -25.33
N ALA A 564 26.50 5.02 -24.26
CA ALA A 564 27.31 6.19 -24.00
C ALA A 564 28.47 5.85 -23.06
N MET A 565 29.69 6.16 -23.48
CA MET A 565 30.94 5.93 -22.74
C MET A 565 31.84 7.17 -22.84
N ASN A 566 32.46 7.59 -21.74
CA ASN A 566 33.52 8.60 -21.76
C ASN A 566 34.87 7.98 -22.21
N SER A 567 35.86 8.83 -22.51
CA SER A 567 37.12 8.44 -23.20
C SER A 567 37.98 7.38 -22.50
N ASP A 568 37.71 7.12 -21.23
CA ASP A 568 38.36 6.16 -20.33
C ASP A 568 37.45 4.99 -19.93
N GLY A 569 36.18 5.01 -20.31
CA GLY A 569 35.25 3.90 -20.14
C GLY A 569 35.67 2.69 -20.99
N HIS A 570 35.46 1.49 -20.46
CA HIS A 570 35.71 0.23 -21.19
C HIS A 570 34.50 -0.68 -21.01
N LEU A 571 33.90 -1.10 -22.12
CA LEU A 571 32.80 -2.07 -22.14
C LEU A 571 33.33 -3.40 -22.65
N THR A 572 33.11 -4.46 -21.87
CA THR A 572 33.32 -5.84 -22.32
C THR A 572 31.94 -6.48 -22.45
N ILE A 573 31.61 -6.99 -23.65
CA ILE A 573 30.38 -7.73 -23.93
C ILE A 573 30.75 -9.21 -24.05
N ASN A 574 30.18 -10.07 -23.20
CA ASN A 574 30.39 -11.51 -23.25
C ASN A 574 29.32 -12.18 -24.13
N GLY A 575 29.44 -12.08 -25.46
CA GLY A 575 28.50 -12.68 -26.40
C GLY A 575 28.99 -14.02 -26.97
N ASN A 576 28.09 -15.02 -27.06
CA ASN A 576 28.35 -16.31 -27.70
C ASN A 576 28.21 -16.17 -29.23
N GLY A 577 29.28 -15.72 -29.91
CA GLY A 577 29.28 -15.54 -31.37
C GLY A 577 29.20 -16.87 -32.14
N ASP A 578 28.15 -17.05 -32.94
CA ASP A 578 28.02 -18.18 -33.87
C ASP A 578 29.08 -18.06 -34.99
N ASN A 579 30.03 -18.99 -35.03
CA ASN A 579 31.16 -18.99 -35.95
C ASN A 579 30.83 -19.85 -37.18
N ASP A 580 30.44 -19.24 -38.31
CA ASP A 580 30.37 -19.93 -39.59
C ASP A 580 31.79 -20.13 -40.16
N ASN A 581 32.37 -21.26 -39.80
CA ASN A 581 33.73 -21.64 -40.14
C ASN A 581 33.83 -22.13 -41.60
N THR A 582 33.90 -21.21 -42.56
CA THR A 582 34.59 -21.48 -43.83
C THR A 582 35.36 -20.26 -44.36
N ALA A 583 36.67 -20.26 -44.07
CA ALA A 583 37.74 -19.47 -44.71
C ALA A 583 38.18 -18.17 -44.00
N SER A 584 39.08 -18.31 -43.03
CA SER A 584 40.31 -17.50 -43.04
C SER A 584 41.43 -18.17 -42.26
N ILE A 585 42.52 -18.50 -42.97
CA ILE A 585 43.80 -18.90 -42.40
C ILE A 585 44.67 -17.66 -42.47
N GLU A 586 44.78 -16.90 -41.38
CA GLU A 586 45.96 -16.05 -41.15
C GLU A 586 46.21 -15.87 -39.65
N ALA A 587 47.44 -16.17 -39.25
CA ALA A 587 47.86 -16.29 -37.86
C ALA A 587 48.21 -14.91 -37.27
N GLY A 588 47.53 -14.51 -36.20
CA GLY A 588 48.09 -13.54 -35.24
C GLY A 588 47.21 -12.37 -34.78
N GLN A 589 45.91 -12.32 -35.09
CA GLN A 589 44.97 -11.35 -34.50
C GLN A 589 43.77 -12.10 -33.93
N ASN A 590 43.79 -12.40 -32.63
CA ASN A 590 42.58 -12.78 -31.87
C ASN A 590 42.06 -11.54 -31.14
N GLU A 591 41.84 -10.46 -31.88
CA GLU A 591 40.87 -9.44 -31.51
C GLU A 591 39.70 -9.56 -32.47
N VAL A 592 38.51 -9.35 -31.89
CA VAL A 592 37.18 -9.47 -32.48
C VAL A 592 37.13 -8.85 -33.89
N ASP A 593 37.30 -9.68 -34.93
CA ASP A 593 37.14 -9.24 -36.32
C ASP A 593 35.68 -9.40 -36.74
N ASN A 594 34.98 -8.27 -36.72
CA ASN A 594 33.69 -8.05 -37.33
C ASN A 594 33.81 -8.13 -38.87
N ASN A 595 33.91 -9.34 -39.40
CA ASN A 595 33.84 -9.56 -40.83
C ASN A 595 32.62 -10.42 -41.17
N GLY A 596 31.44 -9.78 -41.12
CA GLY A 596 30.18 -10.41 -41.48
C GLY A 596 28.95 -9.51 -41.33
N ASP A 597 28.99 -8.49 -40.48
CA ASP A 597 27.89 -7.53 -40.38
C ASP A 597 28.41 -6.09 -40.46
N HIS A 598 27.92 -5.36 -41.46
CA HIS A 598 28.30 -3.97 -41.73
C HIS A 598 27.68 -3.01 -40.69
N VAL A 599 28.01 -3.20 -39.40
CA VAL A 599 27.58 -2.37 -38.28
C VAL A 599 28.70 -1.40 -37.91
N ALA A 600 28.40 -0.11 -38.04
CA ALA A 600 29.16 1.02 -37.49
C ALA A 600 28.22 1.87 -36.65
#